data_AF-A0A7Y7CFV7-F1
#
_entry.id   AF-A0A7Y7CFV7-F1
#
_cell.length_a   1.000
_cell.length_b   1.000
_cell.length_c   1.000
_cell.angle_alpha   90.00
_cell.angle_beta   90.00
_cell.angle_gamma   90.00
#
_symmetry.space_group_name_H-M   'P 1'
#
loop_
_entity.id
_entity.type
_entity.pdbx_description
1 polymer ?
#
loop_
_entity_poly.entity_id
_entity_poly.type
_entity_poly.pdbx_seq_one_letter_code
_entity_poly.pdbx_strand_id
1 'polypeptide(L)'
;MIRRNPLSILAMLSLFACLYSSESFAQNARTGTASDGTYITVPSGTVNDWVIHVSPQSMGFEEPGSEGDNALLKIECYVVQINQYTWQVVARYKYRPWSNRDGTWYGGSANYLLVHK
;
A
#
# COMPACT_ATOMS: atom_id res chain seq x y z
N MET A 1 -9.85 -61.15 13.24
CA MET A 1 -10.56 -59.85 13.43
C MET A 1 -9.54 -58.79 13.79
N ILE A 2 -9.12 -57.94 12.84
CA ILE A 2 -8.16 -56.86 13.08
C ILE A 2 -8.96 -55.61 13.51
N ARG A 3 -8.86 -55.22 14.78
CA ARG A 3 -9.41 -53.95 15.28
C ARG A 3 -8.56 -52.81 14.73
N ARG A 4 -9.12 -52.06 13.77
CA ARG A 4 -8.53 -50.79 13.32
C ARG A 4 -8.81 -49.72 14.39
N ASN A 5 -7.76 -49.25 15.05
CA ASN A 5 -7.86 -48.17 16.03
C ASN A 5 -8.18 -46.84 15.32
N PRO A 6 -9.31 -46.18 15.63
CA PRO A 6 -9.71 -44.92 14.98
C PRO A 6 -8.83 -43.72 15.39
N LEU A 7 -8.03 -43.86 16.45
CA LEU A 7 -7.17 -42.81 17.00
C LEU A 7 -6.08 -42.32 16.02
N SER A 8 -5.58 -43.18 15.12
CA SER A 8 -4.53 -42.81 14.17
C SER A 8 -5.05 -41.91 13.03
N ILE A 9 -6.33 -42.03 12.67
CA ILE A 9 -6.92 -41.25 11.58
C ILE A 9 -7.19 -39.82 12.04
N LEU A 10 -7.70 -39.63 13.26
CA LEU A 10 -7.88 -38.29 13.84
C LEU A 10 -6.55 -37.55 14.00
N ALA A 11 -5.50 -38.25 14.46
CA ALA A 11 -4.17 -37.65 14.61
C ALA A 11 -3.57 -37.23 13.25
N MET A 12 -3.78 -38.02 12.19
CA MET A 12 -3.38 -37.64 10.85
C MET A 12 -4.18 -36.43 10.32
N LEU A 13 -5.51 -36.40 10.54
CA LEU A 13 -6.35 -35.27 10.16
C LEU A 13 -5.96 -33.98 10.89
N SER A 14 -5.61 -34.04 12.17
CA SER A 14 -5.14 -32.86 12.91
C SER A 14 -3.78 -32.36 12.42
N LEU A 15 -2.87 -33.27 12.06
CA LEU A 15 -1.58 -32.91 11.44
C LEU A 15 -1.77 -32.25 10.08
N PHE A 16 -2.67 -32.77 9.24
CA PHE A 16 -3.04 -32.13 7.98
C PHE A 16 -3.69 -30.76 8.21
N ALA A 17 -4.61 -30.61 9.15
CA ALA A 17 -5.24 -29.32 9.44
C ALA A 17 -4.24 -28.26 9.98
N CYS A 18 -3.23 -28.67 10.75
CA CYS A 18 -2.16 -27.78 11.20
C CYS A 18 -1.16 -27.41 10.09
N LEU A 19 -0.93 -28.30 9.13
CA LEU A 19 -0.06 -28.02 7.96
C LEU A 19 -0.77 -27.19 6.88
N TYR A 20 -2.11 -27.24 6.84
CA TYR A 20 -2.98 -26.42 6.00
C TYR A 20 -3.61 -25.26 6.78
N SER A 21 -2.95 -24.77 7.83
CA SER A 21 -3.33 -23.47 8.41
C SER A 21 -3.32 -22.47 7.27
N SER A 22 -4.50 -21.99 6.87
CA SER A 22 -4.68 -20.96 5.85
C SER A 22 -3.65 -19.87 6.09
N GLU A 23 -2.75 -19.68 5.13
CA GLU A 23 -1.66 -18.72 5.26
C GLU A 23 -2.20 -17.41 5.84
N SER A 24 -1.55 -16.93 6.90
CA SER A 24 -1.91 -15.65 7.49
C SER A 24 -1.93 -14.60 6.38
N PHE A 25 -3.02 -13.84 6.24
CA PHE A 25 -3.13 -12.74 5.25
C PHE A 25 -1.94 -11.78 5.29
N ALA A 26 -1.22 -11.68 6.42
CA ALA A 26 -0.01 -10.88 6.56
C ALA A 26 1.20 -11.42 5.76
N GLN A 27 1.25 -12.72 5.44
CA GLN A 27 2.36 -13.35 4.73
C GLN A 27 2.34 -13.02 3.22
N ASN A 28 1.19 -12.58 2.69
CA ASN A 28 1.00 -12.12 1.31
C ASN A 28 0.91 -10.59 1.18
N ALA A 29 1.40 -9.86 2.18
CA ALA A 29 1.46 -8.41 2.17
C ALA A 29 2.89 -7.90 1.90
N ARG A 30 3.02 -6.87 1.05
CA ARG A 30 4.27 -6.14 0.82
C ARG A 30 4.08 -4.68 1.13
N THR A 31 5.07 -4.06 1.75
CA THR A 31 5.04 -2.63 2.10
C THR A 31 6.23 -1.90 1.52
N GLY A 32 6.09 -0.61 1.30
CA GLY A 32 7.22 0.24 0.95
C GLY A 32 6.85 1.71 0.89
N THR A 33 7.77 2.50 0.37
CA THR A 33 7.62 3.94 0.16
C THR A 33 7.80 4.25 -1.33
N ALA A 34 7.05 5.21 -1.84
CA ALA A 34 7.10 5.62 -3.25
C ALA A 34 6.93 7.13 -3.37
N SER A 35 7.78 7.77 -4.18
CA SER A 35 7.65 9.19 -4.52
C SER A 35 6.55 9.42 -5.56
N ASP A 36 6.07 10.66 -5.69
CA ASP A 36 5.15 11.04 -6.76
C ASP A 36 5.61 10.54 -8.14
N GLY A 37 4.68 9.97 -8.92
CA GLY A 37 4.94 9.45 -10.25
C GLY A 37 5.63 8.08 -10.30
N THR A 38 6.02 7.50 -9.15
CA THR A 38 6.65 6.17 -9.10
C THR A 38 5.70 5.07 -9.53
N TYR A 39 6.23 4.04 -10.21
CA TYR A 39 5.49 2.85 -10.61
C TYR A 39 5.64 1.71 -9.59
N ILE A 40 4.52 1.07 -9.24
CA ILE A 40 4.48 -0.13 -8.41
C ILE A 40 3.93 -1.27 -9.26
N THR A 41 4.77 -2.28 -9.50
CA THR A 41 4.41 -3.48 -10.27
C THR A 41 4.03 -4.62 -9.33
N VAL A 42 2.97 -5.36 -9.67
CA VAL A 42 2.55 -6.53 -8.90
C VAL A 42 3.65 -7.59 -8.87
N PRO A 43 3.87 -8.26 -7.73
CA PRO A 43 4.85 -9.33 -7.62
C PRO A 43 4.59 -10.54 -8.52
N SER A 44 3.32 -10.82 -8.80
CA SER A 44 2.84 -11.97 -9.57
C SER A 44 1.42 -11.70 -10.07
N GLY A 45 0.98 -12.43 -11.10
CA GLY A 45 -0.37 -12.26 -11.64
C GLY A 45 -0.58 -10.87 -12.25
N THR A 46 -1.72 -10.27 -11.97
CA THR A 46 -2.18 -8.98 -12.49
C THR A 46 -2.66 -8.08 -11.36
N VAL A 47 -2.86 -6.79 -11.64
CA VAL A 47 -3.46 -5.83 -10.68
C VAL A 47 -4.83 -6.26 -10.15
N ASN A 48 -5.55 -7.15 -10.85
CA ASN A 48 -6.83 -7.68 -10.39
C ASN A 48 -6.69 -8.66 -9.22
N ASP A 49 -5.52 -9.28 -9.07
CA ASP A 49 -5.22 -10.27 -8.02
C ASP A 49 -4.75 -9.61 -6.72
N TRP A 50 -4.57 -8.29 -6.74
CA TRP A 50 -3.99 -7.53 -5.63
C TRP A 50 -4.85 -6.32 -5.25
N VAL A 51 -4.73 -5.89 -4.00
CA VAL A 51 -5.21 -4.59 -3.50
C VAL A 51 -4.00 -3.75 -3.13
N ILE A 52 -3.99 -2.49 -3.57
CA ILE A 52 -3.01 -1.51 -3.15
C ILE A 52 -3.70 -0.41 -2.33
N HIS A 53 -3.15 -0.12 -1.16
CA HIS A 53 -3.49 1.03 -0.34
C HIS A 53 -2.30 1.97 -0.29
N VAL A 54 -2.53 3.26 -0.45
CA VAL A 54 -1.51 4.30 -0.32
C VAL A 54 -1.92 5.33 0.72
N SER A 55 -0.95 5.80 1.49
CA SER A 55 -1.13 6.85 2.49
C SER A 55 0.01 7.87 2.40
N PRO A 56 -0.24 9.16 2.69
CA PRO A 56 0.83 10.16 2.72
C PRO A 56 1.96 9.76 3.69
N GLN A 57 3.21 9.97 3.28
CA GLN A 57 4.39 9.79 4.13
C GLN A 57 5.06 11.13 4.43
N SER A 58 5.45 11.88 3.39
CA SER A 58 6.07 13.20 3.51
C SER A 58 5.41 14.15 2.51
N MET A 59 4.63 15.09 3.04
CA MET A 59 3.85 16.07 2.28
C MET A 59 3.89 17.41 3.02
N GLY A 60 4.17 18.49 2.29
CA GLY A 60 4.37 19.82 2.88
C GLY A 60 5.81 20.05 3.34
N PHE A 61 6.12 21.32 3.60
CA PHE A 61 7.35 21.76 4.24
C PHE A 61 7.06 23.00 5.08
N GLU A 62 7.87 23.21 6.11
CA GLU A 62 7.93 24.47 6.84
C GLU A 62 9.00 25.34 6.17
N GLU A 63 8.61 26.51 5.68
CA GLU A 63 9.56 27.45 5.08
C GLU A 63 10.20 28.31 6.20
N PRO A 64 11.54 28.41 6.26
CA PRO A 64 12.20 29.31 7.20
C PRO A 64 11.77 30.77 6.96
N GLY A 65 11.27 31.44 8.00
CA GLY A 65 10.72 32.80 7.89
C GLY A 65 9.25 32.87 7.48
N SER A 66 8.49 31.77 7.62
CA SER A 66 7.07 31.65 7.23
C SER A 66 6.06 32.38 8.14
N GLU A 67 6.44 33.54 8.68
CA GLU A 67 5.54 34.44 9.43
C GLU A 67 4.44 35.07 8.52
N GLY A 68 4.38 34.70 7.23
CA GLY A 68 3.38 35.13 6.23
C GLY A 68 2.23 34.14 5.98
N ASP A 69 1.37 34.45 4.98
CA ASP A 69 0.22 33.61 4.53
C ASP A 69 0.70 32.39 3.73
N ASN A 70 1.30 31.44 4.44
CA ASN A 70 1.71 30.15 3.92
C ASN A 70 0.62 29.11 4.21
N ALA A 71 0.11 28.46 3.15
CA ALA A 71 -1.01 27.53 3.28
C ALA A 71 -0.81 26.26 2.45
N LEU A 72 -0.93 25.11 3.12
CA LEU A 72 -1.14 23.84 2.45
C LEU A 72 -2.58 23.81 1.90
N LEU A 73 -2.71 23.87 0.58
CA LEU A 73 -4.02 24.01 -0.08
C LEU A 73 -4.68 22.67 -0.40
N LYS A 74 -3.89 21.66 -0.79
CA LYS A 74 -4.41 20.36 -1.23
C LYS A 74 -3.37 19.27 -1.08
N ILE A 75 -3.82 18.07 -0.75
CA ILE A 75 -3.03 16.84 -0.85
C ILE A 75 -3.75 15.90 -1.83
N GLU A 76 -2.98 15.26 -2.70
CA GLU A 76 -3.42 14.15 -3.53
C GLU A 76 -2.54 12.94 -3.25
N CYS A 77 -3.16 11.88 -2.73
CA CYS A 77 -2.50 10.62 -2.43
C CYS A 77 -3.41 9.47 -2.85
N TYR A 78 -3.16 8.93 -4.05
CA TYR A 78 -3.91 7.82 -4.63
C TYR A 78 -3.05 7.09 -5.65
N VAL A 79 -3.59 6.03 -6.25
CA VAL A 79 -2.94 5.29 -7.33
C VAL A 79 -3.81 5.27 -8.57
N VAL A 80 -3.17 5.25 -9.73
CA VAL A 80 -3.83 5.07 -11.02
C VAL A 80 -3.29 3.81 -11.67
N GLN A 81 -4.17 2.92 -12.10
CA GLN A 81 -3.77 1.76 -12.89
C GLN A 81 -3.36 2.23 -14.29
N ILE A 82 -2.10 2.00 -14.67
CA ILE A 82 -1.59 2.39 -15.99
C ILE A 82 -1.58 1.24 -17.00
N ASN A 83 -1.52 -0.01 -16.52
CA ASN A 83 -1.65 -1.21 -17.32
C ASN A 83 -2.09 -2.40 -16.44
N GLN A 84 -2.07 -3.62 -16.97
CA GLN A 84 -2.53 -4.83 -16.26
C GLN A 84 -1.60 -5.30 -15.12
N TYR A 85 -0.40 -4.74 -14.98
CA TYR A 85 0.60 -5.15 -13.98
C TYR A 85 1.05 -4.02 -13.05
N THR A 86 0.74 -2.77 -13.38
CA THR A 86 1.39 -1.61 -12.75
C THR A 86 0.40 -0.52 -12.38
N TRP A 87 0.59 0.04 -11.19
CA TRP A 87 0.02 1.30 -10.78
C TRP A 87 1.07 2.41 -10.80
N GLN A 88 0.64 3.63 -11.10
CA GLN A 88 1.40 4.84 -10.83
C GLN A 88 0.89 5.50 -9.56
N VAL A 89 1.80 5.85 -8.66
CA VAL A 89 1.50 6.59 -7.44
C VAL A 89 1.35 8.07 -7.78
N VAL A 90 0.24 8.66 -7.32
CA VAL A 90 0.07 10.11 -7.24
C VAL A 90 0.19 10.49 -5.78
N ALA A 91 1.25 11.22 -5.44
CA ALA A 91 1.63 11.58 -4.08
C ALA A 91 2.19 13.01 -4.10
N ARG A 92 1.31 13.99 -4.23
CA ARG A 92 1.68 15.41 -4.44
C ARG A 92 0.83 16.32 -3.57
N TYR A 93 1.34 17.51 -3.32
CA TYR A 93 0.65 18.53 -2.52
C TYR A 93 0.73 19.89 -3.20
N LYS A 94 -0.34 20.67 -3.06
CA LYS A 94 -0.40 22.04 -3.54
C LYS A 94 -0.15 22.97 -2.37
N TYR A 95 0.88 23.79 -2.47
CA TYR A 95 1.27 24.73 -1.43
C TYR A 95 1.23 26.15 -1.99
N ARG A 96 0.69 27.08 -1.21
CA ARG A 96 0.77 28.51 -1.51
C ARG A 96 1.81 29.11 -0.57
N PRO A 97 3.03 29.35 -1.06
CA PRO A 97 3.86 30.36 -0.44
C PRO A 97 3.25 31.72 -0.81
N TRP A 98 3.28 32.71 0.08
CA TRP A 98 2.86 34.11 -0.14
C TRP A 98 1.37 34.39 -0.53
N SER A 99 0.89 35.61 -0.26
CA SER A 99 -0.50 36.01 -0.52
C SER A 99 -0.87 36.09 -2.02
N ASN A 100 -2.10 35.69 -2.38
CA ASN A 100 -2.79 35.86 -3.68
C ASN A 100 -2.31 35.04 -4.90
N ARG A 101 -1.76 33.84 -4.71
CA ARG A 101 -1.50 32.90 -5.83
C ARG A 101 -2.30 31.60 -5.70
N ASP A 102 -2.52 30.91 -6.82
CA ASP A 102 -3.21 29.61 -6.87
C ASP A 102 -2.46 28.47 -6.17
N GLY A 103 -1.23 28.71 -5.71
CA GLY A 103 -0.31 27.71 -5.17
C GLY A 103 0.40 26.91 -6.25
N THR A 104 1.50 26.29 -5.87
CA THR A 104 2.36 25.47 -6.72
C THR A 104 2.24 24.00 -6.31
N TRP A 105 2.27 23.10 -7.28
CA TRP A 105 2.31 21.67 -7.01
C TRP A 105 3.74 21.21 -6.74
N TYR A 106 3.90 20.42 -5.68
CA TYR A 106 5.15 19.81 -5.28
C TYR A 106 4.97 18.30 -5.17
N GLY A 107 6.01 17.55 -5.56
CA GLY A 107 6.08 16.11 -5.33
C GLY A 107 6.33 15.83 -3.85
N GLY A 108 5.66 14.81 -3.32
CA GLY A 108 5.93 14.24 -2.01
C GLY A 108 6.17 12.74 -2.12
N SER A 109 5.96 12.04 -1.00
CA SER A 109 6.05 10.58 -0.93
C SER A 109 4.87 9.96 -0.20
N ALA A 110 4.56 8.73 -0.56
CA ALA A 110 3.53 7.90 0.03
C ALA A 110 4.10 6.57 0.54
N ASN A 111 3.53 6.07 1.64
CA ASN A 111 3.66 4.67 2.02
C ASN A 111 2.66 3.87 1.18
N TYR A 112 3.01 2.63 0.83
CA TYR A 112 2.09 1.70 0.21
C TYR A 112 2.06 0.37 0.95
N LEU A 113 0.88 -0.25 0.94
CA LEU A 113 0.63 -1.62 1.36
C LEU A 113 -0.05 -2.34 0.20
N LEU A 114 0.57 -3.42 -0.25
CA LEU A 114 0.10 -4.29 -1.31
C LEU A 114 -0.30 -5.63 -0.70
N VAL A 115 -1.54 -6.09 -0.92
CA VAL A 115 -2.08 -7.32 -0.34
C VAL A 115 -2.65 -8.19 -1.45
N HIS A 116 -2.21 -9.45 -1.51
CA HIS A 116 -2.79 -10.42 -2.45
C HIS A 116 -4.23 -10.76 -2.00
N LYS A 117 -5.16 -10.82 -2.96
CA LYS A 117 -6.56 -11.18 -2.71
C LYS A 117 -6.74 -12.67 -2.52
#